data_AF-A0A1A1YD84-F1
#
_entry.id   AF-A0A1A1YD84-F1
#
_cell.length_a   1.000
_cell.length_b   1.000
_cell.length_c   1.000
_cell.angle_alpha   90.00
_cell.angle_beta   90.00
_cell.angle_gamma   90.00
#
_symmetry.space_group_name_H-M   'P 1'
#
loop_
_entity.id
_entity.type
_entity.pdbx_description
1 polymer ?
#
loop_
_entity_poly.entity_id
_entity_poly.type
_entity_poly.pdbx_seq_one_letter_code
_entity_poly.pdbx_strand_id
1 'polypeptide(L)'
;MNVHVVEARRCPFCKHIVNTYRDPRDPENTPHDGDISVCGNCSGLSVFEGSELRLPTPEELARSMRDKNLLRTIKELRAEQYGWSVF
;
A
#
# COMPACT_ATOMS: atom_id res chain seq x y z
N MET A 1 -4.57 19.53 -3.98
CA MET A 1 -4.05 18.20 -3.60
C MET A 1 -2.61 18.39 -3.19
N ASN A 2 -2.25 17.96 -1.98
CA ASN A 2 -0.86 17.94 -1.52
C ASN A 2 -0.21 16.70 -2.15
N VAL A 3 0.85 16.90 -2.92
CA VAL A 3 1.59 15.83 -3.59
C VAL A 3 2.70 15.38 -2.64
N HIS A 4 2.74 14.11 -2.27
CA HIS A 4 3.70 13.62 -1.27
C HIS A 4 4.97 13.06 -1.92
N VAL A 5 6.09 13.77 -1.75
CA VAL A 5 7.42 13.20 -2.04
C VAL A 5 7.59 11.94 -1.18
N VAL A 6 7.89 10.80 -1.81
CA VAL A 6 7.96 9.52 -1.11
C VAL A 6 9.27 9.43 -0.34
N GLU A 7 9.27 9.99 0.85
CA GLU A 7 10.26 9.67 1.87
C GLU A 7 10.09 8.20 2.30
N ALA A 8 11.17 7.57 2.77
CA ALA A 8 11.13 6.18 3.22
C ALA A 8 10.14 6.00 4.38
N ARG A 9 8.97 5.43 4.11
CA ARG A 9 7.88 5.25 5.10
C ARG A 9 7.99 3.88 5.77
N ARG A 10 7.48 3.74 6.99
CA ARG A 10 7.41 2.43 7.67
C ARG A 10 6.00 1.89 7.67
N CYS A 11 5.83 0.64 7.27
CA CYS A 11 4.57 -0.07 7.40
C CYS A 11 4.11 -0.05 8.87
N PRO A 12 2.88 0.36 9.19
CA PRO A 12 2.43 0.44 10.58
C PRO A 12 2.36 -0.93 11.27
N PHE A 13 2.21 -2.02 10.51
CA PHE A 13 2.10 -3.40 11.00
C PHE A 13 3.47 -4.04 11.28
N CYS A 14 4.34 -4.16 10.27
CA CYS A 14 5.59 -4.91 10.37
C CYS A 14 6.85 -4.03 10.47
N LYS A 15 6.69 -2.70 10.44
CA LYS A 15 7.77 -1.70 10.47
C LYS A 15 8.78 -1.78 9.32
N HIS A 16 8.53 -2.62 8.31
CA HIS A 16 9.31 -2.68 7.09
C HIS A 16 9.28 -1.34 6.36
N ILE A 17 10.42 -0.95 5.79
CA ILE A 17 10.55 0.30 5.03
C ILE A 17 9.86 0.09 3.69
N VAL A 18 8.83 0.88 3.42
CA VAL A 18 8.15 0.97 2.14
C VAL A 18 8.91 1.99 1.31
N ASN A 19 9.87 1.51 0.51
CA ASN A 19 10.70 2.31 -0.38
C ASN A 19 10.39 2.09 -1.87
N THR A 20 9.46 1.20 -2.20
CA THR A 20 9.09 0.84 -3.57
C THR A 20 7.82 1.53 -4.01
N TYR A 21 7.91 2.29 -5.11
CA TYR A 21 6.79 2.92 -5.80
C TYR A 21 7.13 3.07 -7.30
N ARG A 22 6.11 3.15 -8.17
CA ARG A 22 6.30 3.55 -9.57
C ARG A 22 6.77 5.01 -9.62
N ASP A 23 7.60 5.36 -10.61
CA ASP A 23 8.43 6.57 -10.70
C ASP A 23 7.89 7.81 -9.93
N PRO A 24 8.63 8.36 -8.92
CA PRO A 24 8.25 9.57 -8.17
C PRO A 24 7.93 10.81 -8.99
N ARG A 25 8.51 10.89 -10.19
CA ARG A 25 8.45 12.08 -11.01
C ARG A 25 7.18 12.13 -11.85
N ASP A 26 6.45 11.03 -11.90
CA ASP A 26 5.12 10.98 -12.50
C ASP A 26 4.09 11.41 -11.43
N PRO A 27 3.45 12.58 -11.60
CA PRO A 27 2.44 13.06 -10.67
C PRO A 27 1.27 12.08 -10.52
N GLU A 28 0.97 11.28 -11.55
CA GLU A 28 -0.10 10.28 -11.53
C GLU A 28 0.27 9.06 -10.67
N ASN A 29 1.55 8.83 -10.43
CA ASN A 29 2.04 7.75 -9.56
C ASN A 29 2.32 8.20 -8.13
N THR A 30 2.23 9.51 -7.86
CA THR A 30 2.47 10.03 -6.52
C THR A 30 1.22 9.81 -5.66
N PRO A 31 1.32 9.09 -4.52
CA PRO A 31 0.17 8.85 -3.68
C PRO A 31 -0.33 10.15 -3.02
N HIS A 32 -1.64 10.21 -2.83
CA HIS A 32 -2.37 11.29 -2.17
C HIS A 32 -2.90 10.82 -0.81
N ASP A 33 -3.23 11.79 0.05
CA ASP A 33 -3.96 11.51 1.29
C ASP A 33 -5.23 10.69 1.04
N GLY A 34 -5.38 9.59 1.77
CA GLY A 34 -6.49 8.65 1.63
C GLY A 34 -6.24 7.50 0.64
N ASP A 35 -5.14 7.53 -0.12
CA ASP A 35 -4.76 6.42 -0.99
C ASP A 35 -4.33 5.20 -0.18
N ILE A 36 -4.62 4.01 -0.74
CA ILE A 36 -4.27 2.74 -0.12
C ILE A 36 -2.88 2.29 -0.55
N SER A 37 -2.08 1.88 0.42
CA SER A 37 -0.79 1.23 0.26
C SER A 37 -0.83 -0.21 0.73
N VAL A 38 -0.28 -1.13 -0.07
CA VAL A 38 -0.10 -2.54 0.29
C VAL A 38 1.38 -2.79 0.59
N CYS A 39 1.68 -3.26 1.79
CA CYS A 39 3.06 -3.60 2.14
C CYS A 39 3.47 -4.91 1.46
N GLY A 40 4.47 -4.87 0.56
CA GLY A 40 4.97 -6.08 -0.11
C GLY A 40 5.57 -7.14 0.83
N ASN A 41 6.01 -6.75 2.03
CA ASN A 41 6.61 -7.69 3.00
C ASN A 41 5.58 -8.46 3.84
N CYS A 42 4.50 -7.80 4.29
CA CYS A 42 3.51 -8.43 5.18
C CYS A 42 2.08 -8.44 4.61
N SER A 43 1.90 -7.96 3.38
CA SER A 43 0.61 -7.80 2.71
C SER A 43 -0.42 -6.98 3.51
N GLY A 44 0.06 -6.10 4.40
CA GLY A 44 -0.78 -5.25 5.24
C GLY A 44 -1.26 -4.02 4.48
N LEU A 45 -2.51 -3.61 4.72
CA LEU A 45 -3.13 -2.42 4.12
C LEU A 45 -2.94 -1.20 5.02
N SER A 46 -2.36 -0.15 4.47
CA SER A 46 -2.15 1.15 5.12
C SER A 46 -2.68 2.29 4.26
N VAL A 47 -2.86 3.46 4.86
CA VAL A 47 -3.38 4.66 4.17
C VAL A 47 -2.34 5.77 4.24
N PHE A 48 -2.16 6.48 3.14
CA PHE A 48 -1.32 7.68 3.10
C PHE A 48 -2.02 8.82 3.84
N GLU A 49 -1.30 9.45 4.77
CA GLU A 49 -1.74 10.64 5.49
C GLU A 49 -0.52 11.53 5.74
N GLY A 50 -0.45 12.66 5.04
CA GLY A 50 0.71 13.51 4.98
C GLY A 50 1.93 12.75 4.49
N SER A 51 3.01 12.86 5.25
CA SER A 51 4.26 12.13 5.00
C SER A 51 4.25 10.70 5.51
N GLU A 52 3.19 10.24 6.17
CA GLU A 52 3.16 8.98 6.93
C GLU A 52 2.22 7.91 6.34
N LEU A 53 2.34 6.69 6.89
CA LEU A 53 1.41 5.59 6.66
C LEU A 53 0.70 5.26 7.97
N ARG A 54 -0.62 5.37 7.96
CA ARG A 54 -1.47 5.01 9.10
C ARG A 54 -2.28 3.74 8.85
N LEU A 55 -2.90 3.24 9.91
CA LEU A 55 -3.90 2.18 9.80
C LEU A 55 -5.17 2.73 9.09
N PRO A 56 -5.81 1.94 8.22
CA PRO A 56 -7.09 2.32 7.63
C PRO A 56 -8.18 2.37 8.69
N THR A 57 -9.15 3.27 8.53
CA THR A 57 -10.40 3.22 9.30
C THR A 57 -11.24 2.01 8.85
N PRO A 58 -12.24 1.58 9.65
CA PRO A 58 -13.15 0.51 9.24
C PRO A 58 -13.84 0.77 7.89
N GLU A 59 -14.20 2.02 7.61
CA GLU A 59 -14.87 2.42 6.36
C GLU A 59 -13.92 2.35 5.16
N GLU A 60 -12.68 2.83 5.31
CA GLU A 60 -11.64 2.75 4.29
C GLU A 60 -11.26 1.29 3.99
N LEU A 61 -11.18 0.47 5.03
CA LEU A 61 -10.95 -0.97 4.89
C LEU A 61 -12.13 -1.63 4.15
N ALA A 62 -13.37 -1.33 4.54
CA ALA A 62 -14.55 -1.86 3.87
C ALA A 62 -14.62 -1.44 2.38
N ARG A 63 -14.22 -0.21 2.05
CA ARG A 63 -14.07 0.26 0.67
C ARG A 63 -13.02 -0.53 -0.09
N SER A 64 -11.85 -0.72 0.53
CA SER A 64 -10.73 -1.48 -0.03
C SER A 64 -11.11 -2.93 -0.33
N MET A 65 -11.88 -3.57 0.55
CA MET A 65 -12.38 -4.94 0.37
C MET A 65 -13.37 -5.10 -0.79
N ARG A 66 -13.87 -4.00 -1.38
CA ARG A 66 -14.71 -4.04 -2.58
C ARG A 66 -13.90 -3.89 -3.88
N ASP A 67 -12.63 -3.49 -3.79
CA ASP A 67 -11.76 -3.35 -4.94
C ASP A 67 -11.13 -4.70 -5.32
N LYS A 68 -11.61 -5.27 -6.43
CA LYS A 68 -11.14 -6.57 -6.94
C LYS A 68 -9.67 -6.56 -7.37
N ASN A 69 -9.16 -5.44 -7.87
CA ASN A 69 -7.76 -5.33 -8.28
C ASN A 69 -6.86 -5.35 -7.05
N LEU A 70 -7.22 -4.58 -6.03
CA LEU A 70 -6.51 -4.58 -4.75
C LEU A 70 -6.47 -5.97 -4.12
N LEU A 71 -7.63 -6.64 -4.05
CA LEU A 71 -7.71 -8.01 -3.52
C LEU A 71 -6.85 -9.01 -4.30
N ARG A 72 -6.80 -8.88 -5.63
CA ARG A 72 -5.92 -9.69 -6.47
C ARG A 72 -4.44 -9.45 -6.13
N THR A 73 -4.03 -8.19 -6.03
CA THR A 73 -2.64 -7.84 -5.67
C THR A 73 -2.25 -8.37 -4.30
N ILE A 74 -3.13 -8.27 -3.28
CA ILE A 74 -2.87 -8.86 -1.95
C ILE A 74 -2.68 -10.38 -2.07
N LYS A 75 -3.49 -11.05 -2.89
CA LYS A 75 -3.39 -12.50 -3.10
C LYS A 75 -2.06 -12.88 -3.75
N GLU A 76 -1.63 -12.13 -4.78
CA GLU A 76 -0.35 -12.32 -5.47
C GLU A 76 0.82 -12.14 -4.50
N LEU A 77 0.86 -11.03 -3.75
CA LEU A 77 1.90 -10.76 -2.75
C LEU A 77 1.97 -11.84 -1.66
N ARG A 78 0.82 -12.34 -1.20
CA ARG A 78 0.79 -13.46 -0.24
C ARG A 78 1.34 -14.74 -0.85
N ALA A 79 0.97 -15.05 -2.08
CA ALA A 79 1.47 -16.25 -2.76
C ALA A 79 3.00 -16.20 -2.90
N GLU A 80 3.55 -15.05 -3.31
CA GLU A 80 4.99 -14.80 -3.33
C GLU A 80 5.62 -14.95 -1.93
N GLN A 81 5.01 -14.36 -0.90
CA GLN A 81 5.50 -14.43 0.48
C GLN A 81 5.59 -15.87 1.03
N TYR A 82 4.64 -16.73 0.66
CA TYR A 82 4.61 -18.13 1.11
C TYR A 82 5.33 -19.09 0.15
N GLY A 83 5.91 -18.60 -0.95
CA GLY A 83 6.60 -19.42 -1.96
C GLY A 83 5.66 -20.34 -2.73
N TRP A 84 4.37 -20.03 -2.78
CA TRP A 84 3.37 -20.78 -3.54
C TRP A 84 3.31 -20.20 -4.93
N SER A 85 3.72 -20.97 -5.94
CA SER A 85 3.59 -20.55 -7.32
C SER A 85 2.12 -20.43 -7.70
N VAL A 86 1.64 -19.20 -7.94
CA VAL A 86 0.37 -18.94 -8.63
C VAL A 86 0.59 -19.11 -10.13
N PHE A 87 0.75 -20.36 -10.57
CA PHE A 87 0.63 -20.77 -11.97
C PHE A 87 -0.60 -21.65 -12.13
#